data_AF-A0A1H6C515-F1
#
_entry.id   AF-A0A1H6C515-F1
#
_cell.length_a   1.000
_cell.length_b   1.000
_cell.length_c   1.000
_cell.angle_alpha   90.00
_cell.angle_beta   90.00
_cell.angle_gamma   90.00
#
_symmetry.space_group_name_H-M   'P 1'
#
loop_
_entity.id
_entity.type
_entity.pdbx_description
1 polymer ?
#
loop_
_entity_poly.entity_id
_entity_poly.type
_entity_poly.pdbx_seq_one_letter_code
_entity_poly.pdbx_strand_id
1 'polypeptide(L)'
;MDDAVRVRDAAQEAVEDVEPDRLREVLFERLSDAPMTPAVLALLSARAPETGVDTDADGLAERAAGVQLIYEGLRLTRTLAHEEPWTRIADGDATGDIAADLDVLAADVFVSRGFYLLARTDAAGRAVDVVRAFGRDQTLRRGEGADVDSLDRNLESDVFALAVVAGTTAVGATPSPALLEYAAELGRDCDADGELQPADAAFSEATAERLASLSAVGSGSDDRVPSSATDS
;
A
#
# COMPACT_ATOMS: atom_id res chain seq x y z
N MET A 1 2.14 -4.77 -17.05
CA MET A 1 1.33 -6.00 -17.06
C MET A 1 2.03 -7.11 -16.28
N ASP A 2 3.32 -7.39 -16.55
CA ASP A 2 4.09 -8.41 -15.82
C ASP A 2 4.16 -8.13 -14.30
N ASP A 3 4.48 -6.89 -13.91
CA ASP A 3 4.58 -6.50 -12.49
C ASP A 3 3.29 -6.72 -11.69
N ALA A 4 2.13 -6.37 -12.26
CA ALA A 4 0.83 -6.52 -11.59
C ALA A 4 0.45 -8.00 -11.41
N VAL A 5 0.84 -8.87 -12.35
CA VAL A 5 0.66 -10.32 -12.21
C VAL A 5 1.59 -10.85 -11.13
N ARG A 6 2.87 -10.50 -11.22
CA ARG A 6 3.90 -10.94 -10.27
C ARG A 6 3.56 -10.60 -8.81
N VAL A 7 3.13 -9.37 -8.53
CA VAL A 7 2.77 -8.98 -7.15
C VAL A 7 1.45 -9.57 -6.69
N ARG A 8 0.53 -9.88 -7.62
CA ARG A 8 -0.71 -10.61 -7.32
C ARG A 8 -0.39 -12.04 -6.91
N ASP A 9 0.49 -12.72 -7.66
CA ASP A 9 0.92 -14.08 -7.34
C ASP A 9 1.58 -14.11 -5.95
N ALA A 10 2.47 -13.16 -5.66
CA ALA A 10 3.08 -13.03 -4.33
C ALA A 10 2.05 -12.73 -3.21
N ALA A 11 1.02 -11.93 -3.49
CA ALA A 11 -0.05 -11.67 -2.54
C ALA A 11 -0.95 -12.89 -2.30
N GLN A 12 -1.21 -13.69 -3.34
CA GLN A 12 -1.97 -14.94 -3.25
C GLN A 12 -1.17 -16.01 -2.49
N GLU A 13 0.12 -16.17 -2.79
CA GLU A 13 1.03 -17.05 -2.05
C GLU A 13 1.06 -16.67 -0.57
N ALA A 14 1.09 -15.37 -0.25
CA ALA A 14 1.06 -14.90 1.12
C ALA A 14 -0.20 -15.33 1.89
N VAL A 15 -1.32 -15.62 1.25
CA VAL A 15 -2.57 -16.05 1.93
C VAL A 15 -2.99 -17.47 1.60
N GLU A 16 -2.12 -18.25 0.92
CA GLU A 16 -2.41 -19.61 0.50
C GLU A 16 -2.61 -20.57 1.68
N ASP A 17 -1.91 -20.35 2.79
CA ASP A 17 -1.97 -21.17 4.00
C ASP A 17 -3.18 -20.87 4.90
N VAL A 18 -4.06 -19.96 4.48
CA VAL A 18 -5.23 -19.59 5.28
C VAL A 18 -6.32 -20.67 5.20
N GLU A 19 -6.81 -21.06 6.36
CA GLU A 19 -7.97 -21.93 6.53
C GLU A 19 -9.10 -21.17 7.25
N PRO A 20 -10.37 -21.52 7.01
CA PRO A 20 -10.87 -22.59 6.14
C PRO A 20 -10.88 -22.20 4.64
N ASP A 21 -11.05 -23.20 3.76
CA ASP A 21 -11.06 -23.04 2.30
C ASP A 21 -11.98 -21.91 1.82
N ARG A 22 -13.17 -21.79 2.41
CA ARG A 22 -14.14 -20.73 2.07
C ARG A 22 -13.59 -19.32 2.32
N LEU A 23 -12.82 -19.11 3.39
CA LEU A 23 -12.19 -17.81 3.65
C LEU A 23 -11.06 -17.57 2.62
N ARG A 24 -10.27 -18.60 2.33
CA ARG A 24 -9.21 -18.51 1.33
C ARG A 24 -9.74 -18.17 -0.06
N GLU A 25 -10.87 -18.75 -0.46
CA GLU A 25 -11.57 -18.41 -1.71
C GLU A 25 -11.94 -16.92 -1.77
N VAL A 26 -12.50 -16.36 -0.69
CA VAL A 26 -12.83 -14.92 -0.59
C VAL A 26 -11.59 -14.05 -0.71
N LEU A 27 -10.48 -14.42 -0.06
CA LEU A 27 -9.21 -13.70 -0.17
C LEU A 27 -8.69 -13.71 -1.61
N PHE A 28 -8.75 -14.86 -2.29
CA PHE A 28 -8.27 -15.03 -3.66
C PHE A 28 -9.11 -14.25 -4.68
N GLU A 29 -10.44 -14.27 -4.53
CA GLU A 29 -11.37 -13.49 -5.36
C GLU A 29 -11.05 -11.99 -5.25
N ARG A 30 -10.92 -11.48 -4.01
CA ARG A 30 -10.57 -10.08 -3.75
C ARG A 30 -9.23 -9.66 -4.36
N LEU A 31 -8.21 -10.51 -4.26
CA LEU A 31 -6.90 -10.25 -4.88
C LEU A 31 -6.95 -10.33 -6.42
N SER A 32 -7.83 -11.15 -6.98
CA SER A 32 -8.00 -11.25 -8.42
C SER A 32 -8.56 -9.95 -9.00
N ASP A 33 -9.52 -9.33 -8.30
CA ASP A 33 -10.18 -8.09 -8.71
C ASP A 33 -9.39 -6.82 -8.32
N ALA A 34 -8.41 -6.94 -7.41
CA ALA A 34 -7.67 -5.79 -6.90
C ALA A 34 -6.78 -5.10 -7.98
N PRO A 35 -6.65 -3.76 -7.92
CA PRO A 35 -5.97 -2.96 -8.93
C PRO A 35 -4.44 -3.12 -8.94
N MET A 36 -3.86 -3.66 -7.86
CA MET A 36 -2.42 -3.88 -7.65
C MET A 36 -1.53 -2.61 -7.69
N THR A 37 -2.15 -1.43 -7.70
CA THR A 37 -1.48 -0.14 -7.89
C THR A 37 -0.46 0.19 -6.80
N PRO A 38 -0.75 0.04 -5.50
CA PRO A 38 0.25 0.22 -4.44
C PRO A 38 1.45 -0.72 -4.57
N ALA A 39 1.23 -2.01 -4.86
CA ALA A 39 2.32 -2.96 -5.03
C ALA A 39 3.20 -2.64 -6.24
N VAL A 40 2.59 -2.31 -7.38
CA VAL A 40 3.35 -1.92 -8.58
C VAL A 40 4.15 -0.64 -8.32
N LEU A 41 3.60 0.33 -7.58
CA LEU A 41 4.35 1.52 -7.18
C LEU A 41 5.59 1.17 -6.33
N ALA A 42 5.50 0.19 -5.44
CA ALA A 42 6.66 -0.27 -4.68
C ALA A 42 7.76 -0.84 -5.59
N LEU A 43 7.40 -1.62 -6.62
CA LEU A 43 8.36 -2.10 -7.62
C LEU A 43 8.99 -0.95 -8.42
N LEU A 44 8.18 0.00 -8.89
CA LEU A 44 8.68 1.18 -9.61
C LEU A 44 9.62 2.03 -8.75
N SER A 45 9.29 2.17 -7.46
CA SER A 45 10.09 2.96 -6.52
C SER A 45 11.42 2.29 -6.18
N ALA A 46 11.49 0.96 -6.19
CA ALA A 46 12.74 0.22 -6.03
C ALA A 46 13.66 0.35 -7.25
N ARG A 47 13.07 0.48 -8.46
CA ARG A 47 13.82 0.64 -9.72
C ARG A 47 14.24 2.08 -10.01
N ALA A 48 13.61 3.06 -9.35
CA ALA A 48 13.88 4.48 -9.54
C ALA A 48 15.33 4.91 -9.19
N PRO A 49 15.95 4.46 -8.07
CA PRO A 49 17.35 4.76 -7.79
C PRO A 49 18.30 3.81 -8.54
N GLU A 50 19.40 4.35 -9.07
CA GLU A 50 20.47 3.57 -9.72
C GLU A 50 21.40 2.92 -8.68
N THR A 51 20.90 1.96 -7.90
CA THR A 51 21.67 1.31 -6.82
C THR A 51 22.49 0.10 -7.27
N GLY A 52 22.17 -0.46 -8.45
CA GLY A 52 22.77 -1.70 -8.95
C GLY A 52 22.31 -2.96 -8.22
N VAL A 53 21.34 -2.85 -7.31
CA VAL A 53 20.67 -3.99 -6.65
C VAL A 53 19.70 -4.65 -7.63
N ASP A 54 19.65 -5.98 -7.62
CA ASP A 54 18.68 -6.73 -8.41
C ASP A 54 17.26 -6.52 -7.88
N THR A 55 16.47 -5.75 -8.63
CA THR A 55 15.06 -5.48 -8.33
C THR A 55 14.14 -6.65 -8.69
N ASP A 56 14.68 -7.70 -9.32
CA ASP A 56 13.91 -8.88 -9.67
C ASP A 56 14.02 -10.00 -8.63
N ALA A 57 14.55 -9.72 -7.44
CA ALA A 57 14.54 -10.66 -6.31
C ALA A 57 13.13 -10.88 -5.73
N ASP A 58 12.82 -12.13 -5.37
CA ASP A 58 11.51 -12.53 -4.79
C ASP A 58 11.14 -11.73 -3.53
N GLY A 59 12.13 -11.36 -2.72
CA GLY A 59 11.91 -10.55 -1.52
C GLY A 59 11.32 -9.15 -1.79
N LEU A 60 11.50 -8.58 -2.99
CA LEU A 60 10.86 -7.31 -3.34
C LEU A 60 9.37 -7.51 -3.66
N ALA A 61 9.03 -8.60 -4.37
CA ALA A 61 7.64 -8.92 -4.69
C ALA A 61 6.84 -9.23 -3.41
N GLU A 62 7.41 -9.98 -2.47
CA GLU A 62 6.82 -10.21 -1.14
C GLU A 62 6.58 -8.89 -0.38
N ARG A 63 7.55 -7.96 -0.43
CA ARG A 63 7.40 -6.66 0.23
C ARG A 63 6.30 -5.82 -0.43
N ALA A 64 6.24 -5.79 -1.75
CA ALA A 64 5.20 -5.13 -2.52
C ALA A 64 3.81 -5.72 -2.23
N ALA A 65 3.71 -7.05 -2.16
CA ALA A 65 2.50 -7.76 -1.73
C ALA A 65 2.10 -7.32 -0.32
N GLY A 66 3.05 -7.17 0.61
CA GLY A 66 2.77 -6.67 1.95
C GLY A 66 2.07 -5.30 1.98
N VAL A 67 2.49 -4.39 1.09
CA VAL A 67 1.83 -3.07 0.92
C VAL A 67 0.41 -3.24 0.35
N GLN A 68 0.24 -4.09 -0.66
CA GLN A 68 -1.08 -4.35 -1.26
C GLN A 68 -2.07 -4.92 -0.24
N LEU A 69 -1.63 -5.90 0.55
CA LEU A 69 -2.49 -6.54 1.55
C LEU A 69 -2.93 -5.53 2.63
N ILE A 70 -2.05 -4.63 3.06
CA ILE A 70 -2.45 -3.55 3.97
C ILE A 70 -3.52 -2.67 3.31
N TYR A 71 -3.33 -2.27 2.05
CA TYR A 71 -4.30 -1.45 1.33
C TYR A 71 -5.67 -2.14 1.21
N GLU A 72 -5.72 -3.38 0.70
CA GLU A 72 -6.99 -4.09 0.52
C GLU A 72 -7.71 -4.31 1.84
N GLY A 73 -6.98 -4.64 2.91
CA GLY A 73 -7.57 -4.82 4.23
C GLY A 73 -8.18 -3.53 4.80
N LEU A 74 -7.47 -2.40 4.68
CA LEU A 74 -7.96 -1.10 5.14
C LEU A 74 -9.10 -0.56 4.27
N ARG A 75 -9.03 -0.75 2.95
CA ARG A 75 -10.10 -0.40 2.02
C ARG A 75 -11.38 -1.18 2.32
N LEU A 76 -11.26 -2.49 2.53
CA LEU A 76 -12.39 -3.33 2.92
C LEU A 76 -12.95 -2.92 4.28
N THR A 77 -12.09 -2.59 5.24
CA THR A 77 -12.49 -2.03 6.54
C THR A 77 -13.27 -0.73 6.38
N ARG A 78 -12.84 0.18 5.48
CA ARG A 78 -13.55 1.43 5.15
C ARG A 78 -14.95 1.13 4.62
N THR A 79 -15.06 0.23 3.65
CA THR A 79 -16.35 -0.20 3.08
C THR A 79 -17.27 -0.75 4.17
N LEU A 80 -16.79 -1.69 4.99
CA LEU A 80 -17.58 -2.28 6.08
C LEU A 80 -18.03 -1.24 7.12
N ALA A 81 -17.16 -0.30 7.46
CA ALA A 81 -17.46 0.77 8.41
C ALA A 81 -18.49 1.78 7.86
N HIS A 82 -18.57 1.97 6.55
CA HIS A 82 -19.53 2.87 5.91
C HIS A 82 -20.88 2.19 5.67
N GLU A 83 -20.83 0.94 5.25
CA GLU A 83 -22.01 0.19 4.85
C GLU A 83 -22.76 -0.41 6.03
N GLU A 84 -22.03 -0.75 7.11
CA GLU A 84 -22.53 -1.41 8.30
C GLU A 84 -23.53 -2.54 7.96
N PRO A 85 -23.12 -3.55 7.17
CA PRO A 85 -24.03 -4.57 6.62
C PRO A 85 -24.84 -5.30 7.71
N TRP A 86 -24.29 -5.41 8.92
CA TRP A 86 -24.95 -5.99 10.08
C TRP A 86 -26.19 -5.22 10.57
N THR A 87 -26.35 -3.95 10.21
CA THR A 87 -27.54 -3.15 10.55
C THR A 87 -28.74 -3.48 9.67
N ARG A 88 -28.50 -4.08 8.49
CA ARG A 88 -29.54 -4.46 7.52
C ARG A 88 -30.10 -5.86 7.76
N ILE A 89 -29.62 -6.58 8.79
CA ILE A 89 -30.02 -7.95 9.16
C ILE A 89 -31.41 -7.98 9.83
N ALA A 90 -32.41 -7.33 9.24
CA ALA A 90 -33.80 -7.40 9.70
C ALA A 90 -34.55 -8.62 9.15
N ASP A 91 -34.07 -9.23 8.06
CA ASP A 91 -34.86 -10.19 7.26
C ASP A 91 -34.23 -11.58 7.09
N GLY A 92 -33.72 -12.20 8.17
CA GLY A 92 -33.48 -13.65 8.21
C GLY A 92 -32.59 -14.29 7.13
N ASP A 93 -31.85 -13.50 6.34
CA ASP A 93 -30.93 -13.97 5.31
C ASP A 93 -29.59 -14.38 5.92
N ALA A 94 -29.54 -15.64 6.38
CA ALA A 94 -28.32 -16.24 6.94
C ALA A 94 -27.15 -16.29 5.93
N THR A 95 -27.39 -16.12 4.62
CA THR A 95 -26.32 -16.15 3.61
C THR A 95 -25.58 -14.82 3.56
N GLY A 96 -26.31 -13.70 3.63
CA GLY A 96 -25.73 -12.35 3.70
C GLY A 96 -24.95 -12.09 4.99
N ASP A 97 -25.39 -12.68 6.11
CA ASP A 97 -24.70 -12.61 7.42
C ASP A 97 -23.28 -13.20 7.35
N ILE A 98 -23.16 -14.41 6.81
CA ILE A 98 -21.86 -15.09 6.68
C ILE A 98 -20.93 -14.35 5.70
N ALA A 99 -21.47 -13.70 4.66
CA ALA A 99 -20.65 -12.94 3.72
C ALA A 99 -20.01 -11.72 4.42
N ALA A 100 -20.79 -10.97 5.22
CA ALA A 100 -20.26 -9.85 5.98
C ALA A 100 -19.21 -10.28 7.01
N ASP A 101 -19.43 -11.40 7.70
CA ASP A 101 -18.46 -11.98 8.63
C ASP A 101 -17.15 -12.38 7.94
N LEU A 102 -17.25 -13.01 6.76
CA LEU A 102 -16.07 -13.38 5.96
C LEU A 102 -15.31 -12.14 5.48
N ASP A 103 -16.00 -11.06 5.17
CA ASP A 103 -15.36 -9.80 4.78
C ASP A 103 -14.60 -9.15 5.94
N VAL A 104 -15.12 -9.22 7.17
CA VAL A 104 -14.38 -8.78 8.36
C VAL A 104 -13.12 -9.61 8.54
N LEU A 105 -13.23 -10.94 8.44
CA LEU A 105 -12.06 -11.83 8.56
C LEU A 105 -11.05 -11.60 7.42
N ALA A 106 -11.53 -11.35 6.20
CA ALA A 106 -10.67 -11.07 5.07
C ALA A 106 -9.87 -9.77 5.28
N ALA A 107 -10.52 -8.72 5.78
CA ALA A 107 -9.85 -7.46 6.12
C ALA A 107 -8.75 -7.67 7.16
N ASP A 108 -9.05 -8.39 8.24
CA ASP A 108 -8.09 -8.67 9.32
C ASP A 108 -6.90 -9.51 8.83
N VAL A 109 -7.15 -10.53 8.01
CA VAL A 109 -6.10 -11.37 7.42
C VAL A 109 -5.20 -10.56 6.51
N PHE A 110 -5.76 -9.74 5.63
CA PHE A 110 -5.00 -8.88 4.72
C PHE A 110 -4.10 -7.90 5.48
N VAL A 111 -4.63 -7.16 6.46
CA VAL A 111 -3.79 -6.25 7.27
C VAL A 111 -2.71 -7.03 8.02
N SER A 112 -3.07 -8.13 8.68
CA SER A 112 -2.12 -8.92 9.49
C SER A 112 -1.01 -9.53 8.65
N ARG A 113 -1.33 -10.10 7.49
CA ARG A 113 -0.34 -10.71 6.60
C ARG A 113 0.52 -9.66 5.91
N GLY A 114 -0.07 -8.51 5.57
CA GLY A 114 0.69 -7.37 5.08
C GLY A 114 1.72 -6.87 6.09
N PHE A 115 1.35 -6.72 7.36
CA PHE A 115 2.32 -6.42 8.42
C PHE A 115 3.36 -7.50 8.59
N TYR A 116 2.98 -8.77 8.54
CA TYR A 116 3.91 -9.89 8.67
C TYR A 116 5.03 -9.81 7.62
N LEU A 117 4.68 -9.55 6.35
CA LEU A 117 5.64 -9.39 5.26
C LEU A 117 6.54 -8.16 5.44
N LEU A 118 6.02 -7.08 6.02
CA LEU A 118 6.79 -5.84 6.22
C LEU A 118 7.55 -5.78 7.56
N ALA A 119 7.27 -6.66 8.51
CA ALA A 119 7.69 -6.53 9.92
C ALA A 119 9.20 -6.46 10.12
N ARG A 120 9.99 -7.09 9.24
CA ARG A 120 11.46 -7.12 9.29
C ARG A 120 12.11 -6.20 8.26
N THR A 121 11.38 -5.18 7.84
CA THR A 121 11.81 -4.22 6.83
C THR A 121 11.72 -2.80 7.39
N ASP A 122 12.42 -1.86 6.77
CA ASP A 122 12.36 -0.44 7.15
C ASP A 122 10.99 0.20 6.91
N ALA A 123 10.06 -0.51 6.25
CA ALA A 123 8.69 -0.05 6.01
C ALA A 123 7.75 -0.36 7.18
N ALA A 124 8.16 -1.19 8.15
CA ALA A 124 7.31 -1.59 9.27
C ALA A 124 6.77 -0.38 10.06
N GLY A 125 7.63 0.62 10.32
CA GLY A 125 7.23 1.85 11.01
C GLY A 125 6.17 2.62 10.21
N ARG A 126 6.41 2.81 8.92
CA ARG A 126 5.46 3.52 8.04
C ARG A 126 4.13 2.76 7.91
N ALA A 127 4.14 1.43 7.86
CA ALA A 127 2.93 0.61 7.84
C ALA A 127 2.06 0.84 9.09
N VAL A 128 2.68 0.93 10.27
CA VAL A 128 1.97 1.26 11.51
C VAL A 128 1.38 2.67 11.45
N ASP A 129 2.12 3.63 10.89
CA ASP A 129 1.64 5.00 10.74
C ASP A 129 0.42 5.09 9.81
N VAL A 130 0.39 4.32 8.70
CA VAL A 130 -0.78 4.23 7.81
C VAL A 130 -2.01 3.75 8.57
N VAL A 131 -1.91 2.66 9.33
CA VAL A 131 -3.07 2.13 10.09
C VAL A 131 -3.53 3.10 11.18
N ARG A 132 -2.60 3.79 11.84
CA ARG A 132 -2.93 4.81 12.85
C ARG A 132 -3.62 6.02 12.22
N ALA A 133 -3.14 6.48 11.07
CA ALA A 133 -3.75 7.58 10.33
C ALA A 133 -5.16 7.18 9.87
N PHE A 134 -5.30 6.02 9.23
CA PHE A 134 -6.59 5.46 8.83
C PHE A 134 -7.59 5.41 9.99
N GLY A 135 -7.22 4.81 11.13
CA GLY A 135 -8.13 4.71 12.28
C GLY A 135 -8.51 6.08 12.86
N ARG A 136 -7.59 7.05 12.83
CA ARG A 136 -7.87 8.44 13.24
C ARG A 136 -8.85 9.10 12.27
N ASP A 137 -8.64 8.94 10.97
CA ASP A 137 -9.46 9.57 9.94
C ASP A 137 -10.88 8.99 9.96
N GLN A 138 -11.03 7.67 10.09
CA GLN A 138 -12.32 7.00 10.29
C GLN A 138 -13.04 7.46 11.58
N THR A 139 -12.28 7.84 12.61
CA THR A 139 -12.86 8.41 13.84
C THR A 139 -13.32 9.85 13.63
N LEU A 140 -12.50 10.69 12.99
CA LEU A 140 -12.80 12.09 12.72
C LEU A 140 -13.97 12.25 11.75
N ARG A 141 -14.10 11.33 10.78
CA ARG A 141 -15.17 11.28 9.78
C ARG A 141 -16.57 11.24 10.41
N ARG A 142 -16.71 10.63 11.60
CA ARG A 142 -17.99 10.56 12.34
C ARG A 142 -18.38 11.87 13.03
N GLY A 143 -17.51 12.88 13.02
CA GLY A 143 -17.75 14.18 13.61
C GLY A 143 -18.72 15.05 12.81
N GLU A 144 -19.46 15.91 13.50
CA GLU A 144 -20.32 16.91 12.86
C GLU A 144 -19.46 17.90 12.05
N GLY A 145 -19.81 18.11 10.77
CA GLY A 145 -19.08 19.03 9.87
C GLY A 145 -17.75 18.49 9.36
N ALA A 146 -17.48 17.19 9.48
CA ALA A 146 -16.27 16.58 8.94
C ALA A 146 -16.18 16.70 7.41
N ASP A 147 -14.97 16.94 6.90
CA ASP A 147 -14.66 16.88 5.48
C ASP A 147 -14.46 15.41 5.07
N VAL A 148 -15.57 14.73 4.82
CA VAL A 148 -15.62 13.29 4.55
C VAL A 148 -14.77 12.92 3.34
N ASP A 149 -14.87 13.68 2.25
CA ASP A 149 -14.16 13.38 1.00
C ASP A 149 -12.63 13.53 1.14
N SER A 150 -12.19 14.48 1.96
CA SER A 150 -10.76 14.64 2.27
C SER A 150 -10.26 13.50 3.15
N LEU A 151 -11.00 13.15 4.21
CA LEU A 151 -10.64 12.07 5.12
C LEU A 151 -10.62 10.70 4.43
N ASP A 152 -11.56 10.43 3.52
CA ASP A 152 -11.65 9.15 2.83
C ASP A 152 -10.48 8.93 1.86
N ARG A 153 -9.94 10.00 1.24
CA ARG A 153 -8.80 9.94 0.29
C ARG A 153 -7.42 9.88 0.94
N ASN A 154 -7.32 10.05 2.26
CA ASN A 154 -6.04 9.99 2.97
C ASN A 154 -5.42 8.59 2.92
N LEU A 155 -6.23 7.53 2.87
CA LEU A 155 -5.74 6.15 2.81
C LEU A 155 -4.83 5.93 1.60
N GLU A 156 -5.30 6.31 0.41
CA GLU A 156 -4.56 6.16 -0.84
C GLU A 156 -3.27 6.97 -0.85
N SER A 157 -3.32 8.21 -0.35
CA SER A 157 -2.13 9.05 -0.11
C SER A 157 -1.10 8.35 0.79
N ASP A 158 -1.54 7.84 1.94
CA ASP A 158 -0.66 7.24 2.94
C ASP A 158 -0.05 5.92 2.47
N VAL A 159 -0.84 5.10 1.77
CA VAL A 159 -0.43 3.83 1.19
C VAL A 159 0.56 4.02 0.05
N PHE A 160 0.42 5.06 -0.78
CA PHE A 160 1.41 5.35 -1.83
C PHE A 160 2.76 5.76 -1.23
N ALA A 161 2.75 6.56 -0.17
CA ALA A 161 3.97 6.87 0.57
C ALA A 161 4.57 5.61 1.23
N LEU A 162 3.75 4.68 1.74
CA LEU A 162 4.21 3.37 2.21
C LEU A 162 4.86 2.54 1.08
N ALA A 163 4.25 2.51 -0.10
CA ALA A 163 4.78 1.82 -1.27
C ALA A 163 6.18 2.34 -1.66
N VAL A 164 6.35 3.67 -1.70
CA VAL A 164 7.64 4.30 -1.94
C VAL A 164 8.68 3.89 -0.89
N VAL A 165 8.34 3.96 0.40
CA VAL A 165 9.26 3.54 1.48
C VAL A 165 9.63 2.07 1.34
N ALA A 166 8.65 1.20 1.07
CA ALA A 166 8.86 -0.22 0.89
C ALA A 166 9.79 -0.51 -0.30
N GLY A 167 9.56 0.14 -1.44
CA GLY A 167 10.38 -0.03 -2.64
C GLY A 167 11.80 0.50 -2.49
N THR A 168 11.94 1.78 -2.14
CA THR A 168 13.25 2.45 -2.07
C THR A 168 14.19 1.81 -1.06
N THR A 169 13.68 1.49 0.14
CA THR A 169 14.52 0.88 1.18
C THR A 169 14.85 -0.59 0.89
N ALA A 170 14.10 -1.28 0.02
CA ALA A 170 14.43 -2.66 -0.38
C ALA A 170 15.75 -2.72 -1.15
N VAL A 171 16.12 -1.64 -1.82
CA VAL A 171 17.38 -1.49 -2.55
C VAL A 171 18.42 -0.66 -1.79
N GLY A 172 18.21 -0.45 -0.49
CA GLY A 172 19.13 0.30 0.37
C GLY A 172 19.13 1.81 0.16
N ALA A 173 18.14 2.36 -0.56
CA ALA A 173 17.98 3.80 -0.74
C ALA A 173 17.00 4.38 0.31
N THR A 174 17.17 5.66 0.63
CA THR A 174 16.25 6.40 1.51
C THR A 174 15.36 7.31 0.67
N PRO A 175 14.02 7.25 0.81
CA PRO A 175 13.14 8.11 0.04
C PRO A 175 13.27 9.57 0.49
N SER A 176 13.40 10.48 -0.47
CA SER A 176 13.46 11.91 -0.18
C SER A 176 12.09 12.44 0.26
N PRO A 177 12.01 13.53 1.05
CA PRO A 177 10.72 14.14 1.41
C PRO A 177 9.88 14.53 0.18
N ALA A 178 10.53 15.04 -0.87
CA ALA A 178 9.85 15.41 -2.12
C ALA A 178 9.29 14.19 -2.87
N LEU A 179 9.97 13.04 -2.80
CA LEU A 179 9.45 11.78 -3.35
C LEU A 179 8.22 11.29 -2.58
N LEU A 180 8.23 11.40 -1.25
CA LEU A 180 7.08 11.02 -0.42
C LEU A 180 5.89 11.96 -0.64
N GLU A 181 6.13 13.26 -0.78
CA GLU A 181 5.09 14.25 -1.10
C GLU A 181 4.46 13.98 -2.47
N TYR A 182 5.30 13.72 -3.49
CA TYR A 182 4.82 13.34 -4.82
C TYR A 182 3.97 12.05 -4.78
N ALA A 183 4.39 11.04 -4.02
CA ALA A 183 3.63 9.80 -3.89
C ALA A 183 2.28 10.01 -3.22
N ALA A 184 2.22 10.83 -2.17
CA ALA A 184 0.99 11.20 -1.49
C ALA A 184 0.00 11.97 -2.40
N GLU A 185 0.51 12.84 -3.28
CA GLU A 185 -0.28 13.48 -4.34
C GLU A 185 -0.78 12.47 -5.37
N LEU A 186 0.11 11.62 -5.87
CA LEU A 186 -0.22 10.60 -6.86
C LEU A 186 -1.31 9.64 -6.35
N GLY A 187 -1.27 9.25 -5.07
CA GLY A 187 -2.29 8.41 -4.45
C GLY A 187 -3.68 9.05 -4.48
N ARG A 188 -3.76 10.38 -4.26
CA ARG A 188 -5.03 11.12 -4.34
C ARG A 188 -5.54 11.23 -5.77
N ASP A 189 -4.63 11.38 -6.73
CA ASP A 189 -4.99 11.52 -8.15
C ASP A 189 -5.43 10.17 -8.78
N CYS A 190 -4.89 9.06 -8.29
CA CYS A 190 -5.25 7.71 -8.74
C CYS A 190 -6.54 7.17 -8.12
N ASP A 191 -7.08 7.81 -7.08
CA ASP A 191 -8.35 7.43 -6.47
C ASP A 191 -9.53 7.92 -7.32
N ALA A 192 -10.35 6.97 -7.77
CA ALA A 192 -11.59 7.22 -8.49
C ALA A 192 -12.76 6.70 -7.64
N ASP A 193 -13.38 7.60 -6.89
CA ASP A 193 -14.55 7.31 -6.04
C ASP A 193 -14.28 6.25 -4.94
N GLY A 194 -13.11 6.28 -4.31
CA GLY A 194 -12.73 5.37 -3.22
C GLY A 194 -12.16 4.03 -3.68
N GLU A 195 -11.82 3.91 -4.95
CA GLU A 195 -11.11 2.79 -5.55
C GLU A 195 -9.97 3.27 -6.45
N LEU A 196 -8.80 2.66 -6.29
CA LEU A 196 -7.65 2.98 -7.13
C LEU A 196 -7.85 2.46 -8.55
N GLN A 197 -7.47 3.29 -9.52
CA GLN A 197 -7.31 2.86 -10.91
C GLN A 197 -6.31 1.70 -10.99
N PRO A 198 -6.52 0.70 -11.89
CA PRO A 198 -5.55 -0.34 -12.16
C PRO A 198 -4.16 0.21 -12.53
N ALA A 199 -3.11 -0.50 -12.16
CA ALA A 199 -1.73 0.01 -12.25
C ALA A 199 -1.30 0.44 -13.67
N ASP A 200 -1.81 -0.20 -14.72
CA ASP A 200 -1.53 0.12 -16.12
C ASP A 200 -2.23 1.39 -16.62
N ALA A 201 -3.34 1.78 -15.98
CA ALA A 201 -4.00 3.05 -16.19
C ALA A 201 -3.41 4.16 -15.29
N ALA A 202 -3.02 3.81 -14.06
CA ALA A 202 -2.49 4.74 -13.07
C ALA A 202 -1.07 5.23 -13.40
N PHE A 203 -0.22 4.37 -13.97
CA PHE A 203 1.19 4.67 -14.17
C PHE A 203 1.59 4.72 -15.64
N SER A 204 2.32 5.79 -15.98
CA SER A 204 2.91 6.00 -17.29
C SER A 204 4.43 6.04 -17.18
N GLU A 205 5.12 6.09 -18.33
CA GLU A 205 6.56 6.33 -18.38
C GLU A 205 6.95 7.63 -17.66
N ALA A 206 6.12 8.68 -17.78
CA ALA A 206 6.34 9.95 -17.08
C ALA A 206 6.30 9.79 -15.54
N THR A 207 5.49 8.87 -15.01
CA THR A 207 5.48 8.54 -13.59
C THR A 207 6.83 7.94 -13.17
N ALA A 208 7.34 6.97 -13.94
CA ALA A 208 8.63 6.34 -13.67
C ALA A 208 9.80 7.34 -13.76
N GLU A 209 9.81 8.19 -14.80
CA GLU A 209 10.80 9.26 -14.95
C GLU A 209 10.76 10.23 -13.77
N ARG A 210 9.55 10.58 -13.29
CA ARG A 210 9.39 11.47 -12.14
C ARG A 210 9.93 10.84 -10.86
N LEU A 211 9.62 9.57 -10.60
CA LEU A 211 10.17 8.83 -9.45
C LEU A 211 11.71 8.79 -9.49
N ALA A 212 12.30 8.50 -10.65
CA ALA A 212 13.75 8.48 -10.83
C ALA A 212 14.37 9.88 -10.57
N SER A 213 13.77 10.93 -11.11
CA SER A 213 14.24 12.31 -10.92
C SER A 213 14.25 12.73 -9.44
N LEU A 214 13.20 12.40 -8.69
CA LEU A 214 13.07 12.75 -7.27
C LEU A 214 13.94 11.88 -6.36
N SER A 215 14.25 10.65 -6.80
CA SER A 215 15.17 9.74 -6.11
C SER A 215 16.62 10.22 -6.24
N ALA A 216 17.04 10.68 -7.43
CA ALA A 216 18.38 11.21 -7.67
C ALA A 216 18.71 12.46 -6.84
N VAL A 217 17.72 13.33 -6.60
CA VAL A 217 17.89 14.54 -5.78
C VAL A 217 18.16 14.20 -4.30
N GLY A 218 17.61 13.10 -3.80
CA GLY A 218 17.82 12.64 -2.42
C GLY A 218 19.23 12.08 -2.18
N SER A 219 19.80 11.34 -3.13
CA SER A 219 21.15 10.78 -3.02
C SER A 219 22.28 11.81 -3.12
N GLY A 220 22.01 13.01 -3.66
CA GLY A 220 23.02 14.06 -3.86
C GLY A 220 23.42 14.85 -2.61
N SER A 221 22.78 14.63 -1.46
CA SER A 221 22.97 15.45 -0.25
C SER A 221 23.95 14.90 0.79
N ASP A 222 24.47 13.68 0.65
CA ASP A 222 25.25 13.02 1.73
C ASP A 222 26.77 12.93 1.49
N ASP A 223 27.34 13.72 0.56
CA ASP A 223 28.80 13.83 0.51
C ASP A 223 29.29 15.18 -0.03
N ARG A 224 29.79 16.02 0.89
CA ARG A 224 31.06 16.76 0.81
C ARG A 224 31.21 17.63 2.06
N VAL A 225 31.69 17.02 3.15
CA VAL A 225 32.38 17.79 4.19
C VAL A 225 33.82 18.02 3.68
N PRO A 226 34.24 19.26 3.38
CA PRO A 226 35.63 19.50 3.05
C PRO A 226 36.44 19.31 4.33
N SER A 227 37.25 18.25 4.38
CA SER A 227 38.26 18.06 5.40
C SER A 227 39.26 19.22 5.29
N SER A 228 39.12 20.23 6.15
CA SER A 228 40.13 21.27 6.31
C SER A 228 41.41 20.62 6.80
N ALA A 229 42.34 20.41 5.88
CA ALA A 229 43.74 20.21 6.19
C ALA A 229 44.27 21.52 6.79
N THR A 230 44.53 21.53 8.09
CA THR A 230 45.45 22.51 8.68
C THR A 230 46.77 21.79 8.89
N ASP A 231 47.71 22.10 8.01
CA ASP A 231 49.11 21.71 8.07
C ASP A 231 49.91 22.90 8.63
N SER A 232 50.83 22.58 9.56
CA SER A 232 51.94 23.41 10.11
C SER A 232 51.65 24.56 11.09
#